data_AF-A0A951RYJ0-F1
#
_entry.id   AF-A0A951RYJ0-F1
#
_cell.length_a   1.000
_cell.length_b   1.000
_cell.length_c   1.000
_cell.angle_alpha   90.00
_cell.angle_beta   90.00
_cell.angle_gamma   90.00
#
_symmetry.space_group_name_H-M   'P 1'
#
loop_
_entity.id
_entity.type
_entity.pdbx_description
1 polymer ?
#
loop_
_entity_poly.entity_id
_entity_poly.type
_entity_poly.pdbx_seq_one_letter_code
_entity_poly.pdbx_strand_id
1 'polypeptide(L)'
;MAKRVNNEPIRALAEKMYVEEGMTAKAIADSLDVTQQTIGRWKQGIQGNKDWDTLRTEFLSAPNNVKKVLMGELTKLSQGHDSTLDIKAIKDCVMLIDTLTDSVSAQLVMTVFREFDSWMANQDPEAAVQFLEWHKMFLLYKAQQEV
;
A
#
# COMPACT_ATOMS: atom_id res chain seq x y z
N MET A 1 27.80 19.56 28.47
CA MET A 1 26.33 19.67 28.31
C MET A 1 25.93 18.87 27.08
N ALA A 2 25.11 17.82 27.24
CA ALA A 2 24.73 16.97 26.12
C ALA A 2 23.83 17.75 25.14
N LYS A 3 24.26 17.83 23.89
CA LYS A 3 23.54 18.47 22.77
C LYS A 3 22.21 17.71 22.62
N ARG A 4 21.06 18.34 22.88
CA ARG A 4 19.75 17.76 22.58
C ARG A 4 19.66 17.65 21.05
N VAL A 5 19.96 16.47 20.52
CA VAL A 5 19.77 16.17 19.11
C VAL A 5 18.26 16.20 18.86
N ASN A 6 17.81 17.05 17.93
CA ASN A 6 16.42 17.07 17.54
C ASN A 6 16.13 15.79 16.74
N ASN A 7 15.65 14.76 17.43
CA ASN A 7 15.35 13.46 16.83
C ASN A 7 14.02 13.44 16.08
N GLU A 8 13.30 14.56 16.01
CA GLU A 8 11.98 14.66 15.38
C GLU A 8 11.97 14.32 13.88
N PRO A 9 12.96 14.74 13.05
CA PRO A 9 13.02 14.34 11.64
C PRO A 9 13.30 12.84 11.45
N ILE A 10 14.18 12.28 12.29
CA ILE A 10 14.54 10.85 12.26
C ILE A 10 13.36 10.01 12.73
N ARG A 11 12.62 10.49 13.72
CA ARG A 11 11.40 9.84 14.21
C ARG A 11 10.30 9.86 13.15
N ALA A 12 10.08 10.98 12.47
CA ALA A 12 9.08 11.06 11.40
C ALA A 12 9.41 10.10 10.25
N LEU A 13 10.68 9.98 9.88
CA LEU A 13 11.15 9.01 8.89
C LEU A 13 10.95 7.56 9.37
N ALA A 14 11.29 7.25 10.62
CA ALA A 14 11.07 5.95 11.22
C ALA A 14 9.58 5.57 11.31
N GLU A 15 8.70 6.54 11.58
CA GLU A 15 7.25 6.36 11.59
C GLU A 15 6.75 5.96 10.20
N LYS A 16 7.19 6.67 9.15
CA LYS A 16 6.86 6.36 7.76
C LYS A 16 7.30 4.95 7.36
N MET A 17 8.55 4.58 7.66
CA MET A 17 9.09 3.25 7.37
C MET A 17 8.32 2.13 8.10
N TYR A 18 7.80 2.41 9.30
CA TYR A 18 7.03 1.42 10.07
C TYR A 18 5.57 1.31 9.62
N VAL A 19 4.91 2.45 9.41
CA VAL A 19 3.47 2.58 9.15
C VAL A 19 3.14 2.34 7.68
N GLU A 20 3.92 2.90 6.77
CA GLU A 20 3.65 2.88 5.33
C GLU A 20 4.41 1.75 4.61
N GLU A 21 5.69 1.57 4.93
CA GLU A 21 6.57 0.58 4.27
C GLU A 21 6.61 -0.78 4.98
N GLY A 22 5.90 -0.88 6.12
CA GLY A 22 5.72 -2.14 6.85
C GLY A 22 6.97 -2.72 7.51
N MET A 23 8.08 -1.98 7.56
CA MET A 23 9.37 -2.44 8.07
C MET A 23 9.33 -2.78 9.57
N THR A 24 10.19 -3.72 9.98
CA THR A 24 10.32 -4.06 11.40
C THR A 24 11.15 -3.02 12.15
N ALA A 25 10.90 -2.86 13.46
CA ALA A 25 11.68 -1.94 14.30
C ALA A 25 13.20 -2.24 14.30
N LYS A 26 13.58 -3.50 14.03
CA LYS A 26 14.98 -3.90 13.87
C LYS A 26 15.57 -3.39 12.56
N ALA A 27 14.87 -3.58 11.44
CA ALA A 27 15.32 -3.10 10.14
C ALA A 27 15.43 -1.57 10.08
N ILE A 28 14.50 -0.86 10.74
CA ILE A 28 14.52 0.61 10.85
C ILE A 28 15.70 1.08 11.72
N ALA A 29 15.96 0.40 12.84
CA ALA A 29 17.09 0.67 13.70
C ALA A 29 18.44 0.57 12.96
N ASP A 30 18.61 -0.51 12.18
CA ASP A 30 19.79 -0.74 11.35
C ASP A 30 19.93 0.32 10.24
N SER A 31 18.81 0.77 9.65
CA SER A 31 18.80 1.73 8.54
C SER A 31 19.04 3.19 8.97
N LEU A 32 18.63 3.56 10.18
CA LEU A 32 18.68 4.94 10.68
C LEU A 32 19.79 5.15 11.74
N ASP A 33 20.61 4.13 11.99
CA ASP A 33 21.67 4.13 13.01
C ASP A 33 21.14 4.54 14.40
N VAL A 34 19.97 4.01 14.77
CA VAL A 34 19.32 4.22 16.08
C VAL A 34 19.09 2.89 16.75
N THR A 35 19.13 2.86 18.09
CA THR A 35 18.87 1.60 18.79
C THR A 35 17.43 1.13 18.61
N GLN A 36 17.22 -0.19 18.54
CA GLN A 36 15.88 -0.79 18.50
C GLN A 36 15.02 -0.37 19.70
N GLN A 37 15.64 -0.12 20.86
CA GLN A 37 14.95 0.39 22.05
C GLN A 37 14.39 1.81 21.83
N THR A 38 15.13 2.66 21.11
CA THR A 38 14.67 4.01 20.72
C THR A 38 13.45 3.93 19.81
N ILE A 39 13.50 3.08 18.78
CA ILE A 39 12.36 2.86 17.87
C ILE A 39 11.15 2.32 18.63
N GLY A 40 11.36 1.35 19.54
CA GLY A 40 10.31 0.79 20.38
C GLY A 40 9.63 1.84 21.28
N ARG A 41 10.37 2.83 21.79
CA ARG A 41 9.79 3.96 22.55
C ARG A 41 9.01 4.91 21.66
N TRP A 42 9.48 5.21 20.46
CA TRP A 42 8.75 6.07 19.53
C TRP A 42 7.46 5.44 19.04
N LYS A 43 7.48 4.12 18.82
CA LYS A 43 6.35 3.30 18.40
C LYS A 43 5.16 3.38 19.37
N GLN A 44 5.42 3.53 20.66
CA GLN A 44 4.38 3.65 21.70
C GLN A 44 3.58 4.95 21.63
N GLY A 45 3.97 5.90 20.77
CA GLY A 45 3.37 7.23 20.71
C GLY A 45 3.86 8.14 21.85
N ILE A 46 3.56 9.43 21.73
CA ILE A 46 3.67 10.41 22.82
C ILE A 46 2.25 10.69 23.31
N GLN A 47 2.07 11.05 24.58
CA GLN A 47 0.77 11.49 25.13
C GLN A 47 0.01 12.38 24.14
N GLY A 48 -1.14 11.89 23.65
CA GLY A 48 -2.00 12.58 22.68
C GLY A 48 -1.93 12.04 21.24
N ASN A 49 -0.89 11.29 20.87
CA ASN A 49 -0.77 10.65 19.55
C ASN A 49 -1.07 9.15 19.63
N LYS A 50 -1.63 8.61 18.55
CA LYS A 50 -1.82 7.16 18.40
C LYS A 50 -0.46 6.46 18.34
N ASP A 51 -0.41 5.23 18.83
CA ASP A 51 0.74 4.36 18.63
C ASP A 51 0.87 3.96 17.15
N TRP A 52 2.07 3.59 16.75
CA TRP A 52 2.36 3.30 15.34
C TRP A 52 1.73 1.99 14.85
N ASP A 53 1.36 1.05 15.74
CA ASP A 53 0.61 -0.15 15.31
C ASP A 53 -0.82 0.20 14.94
N THR A 54 -1.46 1.10 15.70
CA THR A 54 -2.77 1.65 15.37
C THR A 54 -2.71 2.44 14.06
N LEU A 55 -1.70 3.31 13.89
CA LEU A 55 -1.52 4.07 12.64
C LEU A 55 -1.28 3.14 11.44
N ARG A 56 -0.46 2.10 11.59
CA ARG A 56 -0.24 1.07 10.57
C ARG A 56 -1.52 0.34 10.22
N THR A 57 -2.31 -0.05 11.21
CA THR A 57 -3.60 -0.72 11.00
C THR A 57 -4.58 0.19 10.27
N GLU A 58 -4.63 1.47 10.63
CA GLU A 58 -5.45 2.48 9.94
C GLU A 58 -5.00 2.70 8.50
N PHE A 59 -3.69 2.79 8.26
CA PHE A 59 -3.11 2.93 6.93
C PHE A 59 -3.42 1.72 6.04
N LEU A 60 -3.17 0.50 6.53
CA LEU A 60 -3.46 -0.74 5.80
C LEU A 60 -4.96 -0.98 5.58
N SER A 61 -5.81 -0.50 6.50
CA SER A 61 -7.27 -0.62 6.37
C SER A 61 -7.91 0.52 5.57
N ALA A 62 -7.20 1.63 5.31
CA ALA A 62 -7.73 2.79 4.61
C ALA A 62 -8.30 2.44 3.22
N PRO A 63 -7.64 1.65 2.35
CA PRO A 63 -8.21 1.27 1.06
C PRO A 63 -9.52 0.48 1.20
N ASN A 64 -9.57 -0.46 2.14
CA ASN A 64 -10.75 -1.28 2.41
C ASN A 64 -11.90 -0.46 2.98
N ASN A 65 -11.60 0.50 3.84
CA ASN A 65 -12.57 1.43 4.41
C ASN A 65 -13.15 2.36 3.34
N VAL A 66 -12.31 2.91 2.45
CA VAL A 66 -12.74 3.69 1.28
C VAL A 66 -13.65 2.86 0.39
N LYS A 67 -13.25 1.62 0.05
CA LYS A 67 -14.06 0.70 -0.75
C LYS A 67 -15.43 0.43 -0.11
N LYS A 68 -15.49 0.22 1.21
CA LYS A 68 -16.75 0.01 1.94
C LYS A 68 -17.67 1.23 1.87
N VAL A 69 -17.13 2.43 2.02
CA VAL A 69 -17.90 3.69 1.92
C VAL A 69 -18.45 3.86 0.50
N LEU A 70 -17.65 3.62 -0.54
CA LEU A 70 -18.08 3.70 -1.94
C LEU A 70 -19.16 2.68 -2.28
N MET A 71 -19.05 1.44 -1.80
CA MET A 71 -20.07 0.41 -2.00
C MET A 71 -21.40 0.76 -1.30
N GLY A 72 -21.33 1.38 -0.12
CA GLY A 72 -22.51 1.92 0.56
C GLY A 72 -23.20 3.01 -0.25
N GLU A 73 -22.41 3.89 -0.88
CA GLU A 73 -22.95 4.97 -1.71
C GLU A 73 -23.59 4.46 -3.01
N LEU A 74 -22.96 3.49 -3.67
CA LEU A 74 -23.53 2.80 -4.84
C LEU A 74 -24.88 2.14 -4.52
N THR A 75 -25.01 1.57 -3.31
CA THR A 75 -26.27 0.97 -2.86
C THR A 75 -27.38 2.03 -2.72
N LYS A 76 -27.08 3.20 -2.13
CA LYS A 76 -28.05 4.30 -2.02
C LYS A 76 -28.52 4.80 -3.39
N LEU A 77 -27.57 5.01 -4.31
CA LEU A 77 -27.86 5.42 -5.69
C LEU A 77 -28.74 4.39 -6.40
N SER A 78 -28.46 3.09 -6.22
CA SER A 78 -29.28 2.01 -6.82
C SER A 78 -30.72 1.97 -6.31
N GLN A 79 -30.97 2.54 -5.12
CA GLN A 79 -32.28 2.66 -4.50
C GLN A 79 -32.99 3.98 -4.86
N GLY A 80 -32.39 4.81 -5.71
CA GLY A 80 -32.96 6.09 -6.15
C GLY A 80 -32.74 7.27 -5.18
N HIS A 81 -31.83 7.14 -4.22
CA HIS A 81 -31.45 8.24 -3.34
C HIS A 81 -30.34 9.09 -3.96
N ASP A 82 -30.24 10.34 -3.53
CA ASP A 82 -29.18 11.25 -3.96
C ASP A 82 -27.82 10.87 -3.35
N SER A 83 -26.74 11.24 -4.07
CA SER A 83 -25.37 11.12 -3.55
C SER A 83 -25.16 12.06 -2.37
N THR A 84 -24.71 11.48 -1.26
CA THR A 84 -24.19 12.17 -0.08
C THR A 84 -22.68 12.42 -0.15
N LEU A 85 -22.00 11.77 -1.09
CA LEU A 85 -20.58 11.95 -1.37
C LEU A 85 -20.35 12.85 -2.60
N ASP A 86 -19.32 13.68 -2.53
CA ASP A 86 -18.79 14.35 -3.70
C ASP A 86 -17.93 13.37 -4.50
N ILE A 87 -18.57 12.67 -5.43
CA ILE A 87 -17.93 11.65 -6.28
C ILE A 87 -16.80 12.25 -7.13
N LYS A 88 -16.88 13.54 -7.48
CA LYS A 88 -15.84 14.23 -8.24
C LYS A 88 -14.59 14.41 -7.37
N ALA A 89 -14.74 14.93 -6.16
CA ALA A 89 -13.63 15.07 -5.22
C ALA A 89 -12.98 13.72 -4.87
N ILE A 90 -13.79 12.66 -4.72
CA ILE A 90 -13.29 11.31 -4.49
C ILE A 90 -12.47 10.80 -5.68
N LYS A 91 -12.99 10.97 -6.91
CA LYS A 91 -12.28 10.55 -8.12
C LYS A 91 -10.93 11.24 -8.24
N ASP A 92 -10.88 12.54 -7.96
CA ASP A 92 -9.64 13.32 -8.00
C ASP A 92 -8.64 12.82 -6.95
N CYS A 93 -9.10 12.49 -5.74
CA CYS A 93 -8.25 11.86 -4.70
C CYS A 93 -7.76 10.47 -5.08
N VAL A 94 -8.61 9.61 -5.66
CA VAL A 94 -8.23 8.27 -6.12
C VAL A 94 -7.18 8.35 -7.22
N MET A 95 -7.38 9.24 -8.21
CA MET A 95 -6.39 9.47 -9.26
C MET A 95 -5.06 9.96 -8.68
N LEU A 96 -5.09 10.83 -7.66
CA LEU A 96 -3.88 11.27 -6.97
C LEU A 96 -3.17 10.11 -6.26
N ILE A 97 -3.91 9.23 -5.59
CA ILE A 97 -3.38 8.03 -4.93
C ILE A 97 -2.78 7.07 -5.96
N ASP A 98 -3.46 6.80 -7.07
CA ASP A 98 -2.94 5.96 -8.15
C ASP A 98 -1.69 6.57 -8.80
N THR A 99 -1.59 7.92 -8.85
CA THR A 99 -0.38 8.62 -9.36
C THR A 99 0.78 8.57 -8.35
N LEU A 100 0.48 8.51 -7.05
CA LEU A 100 1.48 8.38 -5.99
C LEU A 100 1.92 6.93 -5.76
N THR A 101 1.08 5.98 -6.17
CA THR A 101 1.37 4.56 -6.09
C THR A 101 2.00 4.15 -7.42
N ASP A 102 3.33 4.27 -7.54
CA ASP A 102 4.12 3.86 -8.72
C ASP A 102 4.03 2.34 -9.03
N SER A 103 3.11 1.60 -8.41
CA SER A 103 2.93 0.17 -8.55
C SER A 103 1.54 -0.19 -9.09
N VAL A 104 1.53 -0.88 -10.22
CA VAL A 104 0.34 -1.52 -10.80
C VAL A 104 -0.12 -2.64 -9.88
N SER A 105 -1.41 -2.93 -9.68
CA SER A 105 -1.83 -4.09 -8.85
C SER A 105 -1.56 -5.46 -9.51
N ALA A 106 -1.39 -6.51 -8.71
CA ALA A 106 -1.14 -7.88 -9.18
C ALA A 106 -2.29 -8.39 -10.05
N GLN A 107 -3.52 -7.96 -9.74
CA GLN A 107 -4.71 -8.29 -10.52
C GLN A 107 -4.68 -7.67 -11.92
N LEU A 108 -4.18 -6.44 -12.07
CA LEU A 108 -4.06 -5.81 -13.38
C LEU A 108 -2.94 -6.48 -14.19
N VAL A 109 -1.80 -6.79 -13.56
CA VAL A 109 -0.72 -7.55 -14.21
C VAL A 109 -1.19 -8.93 -14.69
N MET A 110 -1.97 -9.66 -13.89
CA MET A 110 -2.56 -10.95 -14.28
C MET A 110 -3.43 -10.82 -15.53
N THR A 111 -4.24 -9.76 -15.60
CA THR A 111 -5.10 -9.49 -16.76
C THR A 111 -4.25 -9.25 -18.02
N VAL A 112 -3.21 -8.43 -17.91
CA VAL A 112 -2.28 -8.14 -19.01
C VAL A 112 -1.53 -9.39 -19.46
N PHE A 113 -1.03 -10.22 -18.54
CA PHE A 113 -0.35 -11.47 -18.89
C PHE A 113 -1.27 -12.44 -19.62
N ARG A 114 -2.54 -12.58 -19.20
CA ARG A 114 -3.50 -13.45 -19.90
C ARG A 114 -3.75 -12.99 -21.33
N GLU A 115 -3.89 -11.68 -21.53
CA GLU A 115 -4.07 -11.10 -22.86
C GLU A 115 -2.83 -11.34 -23.72
N PHE A 116 -1.63 -11.08 -23.17
CA PHE A 116 -0.36 -11.37 -23.82
C PHE A 116 -0.20 -12.85 -24.19
N ASP A 117 -0.44 -13.76 -23.25
CA ASP A 117 -0.32 -15.20 -23.46
C ASP A 117 -1.29 -15.68 -24.55
N SER A 118 -2.50 -15.12 -24.59
CA SER A 118 -3.50 -15.41 -25.62
C SER A 118 -3.07 -14.91 -27.00
N TRP A 119 -2.47 -13.72 -27.08
CA TRP A 119 -1.89 -13.21 -28.33
C TRP A 119 -0.69 -14.05 -28.75
N MET A 120 0.22 -14.37 -27.83
CA MET A 120 1.45 -15.12 -28.08
C MET A 120 1.16 -16.55 -28.52
N ALA A 121 0.13 -17.19 -27.98
CA ALA A 121 -0.32 -18.50 -28.42
C ALA A 121 -0.70 -18.55 -29.91
N ASN A 122 -1.07 -17.41 -30.52
CA ASN A 122 -1.32 -17.30 -31.96
C ASN A 122 -0.05 -17.02 -32.77
N GLN A 123 1.00 -16.47 -32.15
CA GLN A 123 2.27 -16.15 -32.81
C GLN A 123 3.24 -17.33 -32.76
N ASP A 124 3.52 -17.81 -31.55
CA ASP A 124 4.42 -18.93 -31.25
C ASP A 124 3.90 -19.64 -29.97
N PRO A 125 3.23 -20.79 -30.15
CA PRO A 125 2.69 -21.58 -29.06
C PRO A 125 3.74 -22.12 -28.08
N GLU A 126 4.95 -22.44 -28.54
CA GLU A 126 5.99 -23.00 -27.69
C GLU A 126 6.54 -21.93 -26.74
N ALA A 127 6.78 -20.72 -27.25
CA ALA A 127 7.19 -19.59 -26.43
C ALA A 127 6.08 -19.17 -25.44
N ALA A 128 4.80 -19.21 -25.85
CA ALA A 128 3.69 -18.92 -24.94
C ALA A 128 3.70 -19.86 -23.71
N VAL A 129 3.95 -21.15 -23.90
CA VAL A 129 4.06 -22.12 -22.79
C VAL A 129 5.26 -21.82 -21.90
N GLN A 130 6.39 -21.40 -22.46
CA GLN A 130 7.57 -21.04 -21.68
C GLN A 130 7.33 -19.81 -20.79
N PHE A 131 6.56 -18.82 -21.26
CA PHE A 131 6.26 -17.61 -20.48
C PHE A 131 5.34 -17.86 -19.27
N LEU A 132 4.45 -18.86 -19.32
CA LEU A 132 3.51 -19.14 -18.23
C LEU A 132 4.19 -19.32 -16.87
N GLU A 133 5.33 -20.03 -16.82
CA GLU A 133 6.06 -20.25 -15.57
C GLU A 133 6.66 -18.95 -15.03
N TRP A 134 7.22 -18.11 -15.91
CA TRP A 134 7.76 -16.80 -15.53
C TRP A 134 6.66 -15.83 -15.09
N HIS A 135 5.54 -15.78 -15.80
CA HIS A 135 4.38 -14.97 -15.42
C HIS A 135 3.83 -15.38 -14.06
N LYS A 136 3.69 -16.69 -13.81
CA LYS A 136 3.28 -17.22 -12.51
C LYS A 136 4.26 -16.83 -11.39
N MET A 137 5.57 -17.00 -11.59
CA MET A 137 6.57 -16.61 -10.59
C MET A 137 6.55 -15.12 -10.31
N PHE A 138 6.42 -14.28 -11.34
CA PHE A 138 6.33 -12.84 -11.19
C PHE A 138 5.06 -12.41 -10.46
N LEU A 139 3.92 -13.01 -10.77
CA LEU A 139 2.64 -12.73 -10.10
C LEU A 139 2.68 -13.12 -8.62
N LEU A 140 3.33 -14.24 -8.27
CA LEU A 140 3.53 -14.64 -6.88
C LEU A 140 4.44 -13.67 -6.14
N TYR A 141 5.58 -13.29 -6.74
CA TYR A 141 6.47 -12.27 -6.18
C TYR A 141 5.71 -10.96 -5.96
N LYS A 142 4.94 -10.51 -6.95
CA LYS A 142 4.20 -9.26 -6.91
C LYS A 142 3.11 -9.27 -5.85
N ALA A 143 2.35 -10.35 -5.74
CA ALA A 143 1.34 -10.53 -4.70
C ALA A 143 1.94 -10.49 -3.29
N GLN A 144 3.19 -10.93 -3.10
CA GLN A 144 3.89 -10.82 -1.81
C GLN A 144 4.34 -9.39 -1.47
N GLN A 145 4.58 -8.55 -2.48
CA GLN A 145 5.00 -7.15 -2.31
C GLN A 145 3.82 -6.19 -2.12
N GLU A 146 2.58 -6.64 -2.37
CA GLU A 146 1.35 -5.85 -2.18
C GLU A 146 0.72 -6.01 -0.78
N VAL A 147 1.39 -6.73 0.13
CA VAL A 147 0.95 -7.02 1.51
C VAL A 147 1.69 -6.17 2.52
#